data_AF-A0A7T7KXF7-F1
#
_entry.id   AF-A0A7T7KXF7-F1
#
_cell.length_a   1.000
_cell.length_b   1.000
_cell.length_c   1.000
_cell.angle_alpha   90.00
_cell.angle_beta   90.00
_cell.angle_gamma   90.00
#
_symmetry.space_group_name_H-M   'P 1'
#
loop_
_entity.id
_entity.type
_entity.pdbx_description
1 polymer ?
#
loop_
_entity_poly.entity_id
_entity_poly.type
_entity_poly.pdbx_seq_one_letter_code
_entity_poly.pdbx_strand_id
1 'polypeptide(L)'
;MTDESGGSRDDPEDITPGEAAAAQERSFWETRRRYNELDDDEAGRRERRRLSKESRRMNLQVRIHRYARGHDDEGPVQADLRLPPLPDPEDTPDGERP
;
A
#
# COMPACT_ATOMS: atom_id res chain seq x y z
N MET A 1 -14.51 -14.94 44.96
CA MET A 1 -15.20 -13.86 44.23
C MET A 1 -14.20 -12.74 43.98
N THR A 2 -13.64 -12.70 42.78
CA THR A 2 -13.19 -11.47 42.12
C THR A 2 -13.57 -11.64 40.65
N ASP A 3 -14.35 -10.66 40.24
CA ASP A 3 -15.09 -10.49 39.00
C ASP A 3 -14.17 -10.20 37.80
N GLU A 4 -14.77 -10.34 36.63
CA GLU A 4 -14.20 -10.40 35.29
C GLU A 4 -13.51 -9.12 34.79
N SER A 5 -12.84 -9.29 33.64
CA SER A 5 -12.70 -8.33 32.52
C SER A 5 -11.24 -8.01 32.16
N GLY A 6 -10.85 -8.36 30.94
CA GLY A 6 -9.73 -7.67 30.31
C GLY A 6 -9.00 -8.42 29.20
N GLY A 7 -9.64 -8.51 28.04
CA GLY A 7 -8.91 -8.54 26.76
C GLY A 7 -8.64 -9.94 26.23
N SER A 8 -9.51 -10.37 25.30
CA SER A 8 -9.13 -11.31 24.26
C SER A 8 -7.82 -10.81 23.65
N ARG A 9 -6.75 -11.52 23.95
CA ARG A 9 -5.39 -11.20 23.54
C ARG A 9 -5.32 -11.53 22.06
N ASP A 10 -5.58 -10.53 21.21
CA ASP A 10 -5.46 -10.53 19.74
C ASP A 10 -5.01 -11.88 19.19
N ASP A 11 -5.96 -12.80 18.97
CA ASP A 11 -5.67 -14.08 18.34
C ASP A 11 -5.22 -13.75 16.90
N PRO A 12 -3.98 -14.04 16.49
CA PRO A 12 -3.48 -13.66 15.16
C PRO A 12 -4.27 -14.30 14.01
N GLU A 13 -5.13 -15.28 14.32
CA GLU A 13 -5.99 -15.96 13.35
C GLU A 13 -7.28 -15.20 13.02
N ASP A 14 -7.67 -14.18 13.80
CA ASP A 14 -8.90 -13.40 13.60
C ASP A 14 -8.66 -12.02 12.94
N ILE A 15 -7.41 -11.68 12.61
CA ILE A 15 -7.11 -10.39 11.97
C ILE A 15 -7.60 -10.43 10.53
N THR A 16 -8.67 -9.69 10.24
CA THR A 16 -9.18 -9.57 8.88
C THR A 16 -8.10 -8.95 7.97
N PRO A 17 -8.08 -9.27 6.66
CA PRO A 17 -7.14 -8.64 5.72
C PRO A 17 -7.20 -7.09 5.77
N GLY A 18 -8.38 -6.53 6.06
CA GLY A 18 -8.58 -5.09 6.23
C GLY A 18 -7.91 -4.53 7.49
N GLU A 19 -7.93 -5.26 8.61
CA GLU A 19 -7.27 -4.87 9.86
C GLU A 19 -5.75 -5.00 9.76
N ALA A 20 -5.25 -6.04 9.10
CA ALA A 20 -3.82 -6.21 8.82
C ALA A 20 -3.28 -5.05 7.96
N ALA A 21 -4.03 -4.63 6.93
CA ALA A 21 -3.68 -3.47 6.12
C ALA A 21 -3.73 -2.16 6.91
N ALA A 22 -4.74 -1.97 7.77
CA ALA A 22 -4.84 -0.80 8.64
C ALA A 22 -3.68 -0.75 9.66
N ALA A 23 -3.25 -1.89 10.20
CA ALA A 23 -2.08 -1.98 11.08
C ALA A 23 -0.78 -1.59 10.35
N GLN A 24 -0.59 -2.05 9.11
CA GLN A 24 0.55 -1.64 8.27
C GLN A 24 0.53 -0.14 7.93
N GLU A 25 -0.65 0.44 7.72
CA GLU A 25 -0.77 1.88 7.50
C GLU A 25 -0.42 2.68 8.77
N ARG A 26 -0.88 2.23 9.94
CA ARG A 26 -0.49 2.83 11.23
C ARG A 26 1.03 2.78 11.44
N SER A 27 1.66 1.63 11.22
CA SER A 27 3.12 1.47 11.39
C SER A 27 3.92 2.32 10.41
N PHE A 28 3.42 2.52 9.19
CA PHE A 28 4.02 3.44 8.22
C PHE A 28 4.02 4.88 8.74
N TRP A 29 2.88 5.38 9.22
CA TRP A 29 2.76 6.75 9.71
C TRP A 29 3.58 6.99 10.98
N GLU A 30 3.67 6.02 11.87
CA GLU A 30 4.52 6.07 13.06
C GLU A 30 6.01 6.14 12.71
N THR A 31 6.45 5.26 11.79
CA THR A 31 7.83 5.26 11.29
C THR A 31 8.17 6.61 10.64
N ARG A 32 7.24 7.18 9.87
CA ARG A 32 7.43 8.50 9.24
C ARG A 32 7.53 9.63 10.27
N ARG A 33 6.73 9.57 11.35
CA ARG A 33 6.82 10.53 12.46
C ARG A 33 8.18 10.45 13.13
N ARG A 34 8.61 9.24 13.54
CA ARG A 34 9.93 9.01 14.16
C ARG A 34 11.08 9.49 13.27
N TYR A 35 11.00 9.26 11.97
CA TYR A 35 12.00 9.76 11.02
C TYR A 35 12.19 11.28 11.09
N ASN A 36 11.10 12.05 11.25
CA ASN A 36 11.13 13.51 11.34
C ASN A 36 11.58 14.03 12.71
N GLU A 37 11.51 13.19 13.75
CA GLU A 37 11.91 13.53 15.12
C GLU A 37 13.38 13.19 15.42
N LEU A 38 14.09 12.54 14.48
CA LEU A 38 15.51 12.21 14.66
C LEU A 38 16.41 13.43 14.59
N ASP A 39 17.31 13.54 15.56
CA ASP A 39 18.39 14.53 15.57
C ASP A 39 19.36 14.37 14.38
N ASP A 40 20.11 15.43 14.07
CA ASP A 40 21.09 15.47 12.95
C ASP A 40 22.49 14.93 13.31
N ASP A 41 22.59 14.24 14.45
CA ASP A 41 23.83 13.62 14.91
C ASP A 41 24.15 12.32 14.13
N GLU A 42 25.31 11.71 14.41
CA GLU A 42 25.74 10.51 13.69
C GLU A 42 24.80 9.32 13.88
N ALA A 43 24.21 9.20 15.08
CA ALA A 43 23.24 8.15 15.39
C ALA A 43 21.93 8.39 14.63
N GLY A 44 21.43 9.62 14.65
CA GLY A 44 20.24 10.06 13.93
C GLY A 44 20.40 9.91 12.42
N ARG A 45 21.55 10.26 11.83
CA ARG A 45 21.82 10.01 10.40
C ARG A 45 21.76 8.53 10.02
N ARG A 46 22.32 7.66 10.86
CA ARG A 46 22.29 6.19 10.64
C ARG A 46 20.86 5.66 10.72
N GLU A 47 20.12 6.07 11.76
CA GLU A 47 18.74 5.64 11.96
C GLU A 47 17.81 6.21 10.89
N ARG A 48 18.05 7.43 10.43
CA ARG A 48 17.31 8.08 9.34
C ARG A 48 17.47 7.30 8.03
N ARG A 49 18.67 6.77 7.74
CA ARG A 49 18.88 5.86 6.59
C ARG A 49 18.14 4.54 6.75
N ARG A 50 18.07 3.97 7.97
CA ARG A 50 17.33 2.74 8.26
C ARG A 50 15.82 2.96 8.05
N LEU A 51 15.26 3.96 8.72
CA LEU A 51 13.84 4.32 8.64
C LEU A 51 13.43 4.76 7.23
N SER A 52 14.31 5.40 6.45
CA SER A 52 14.03 5.76 5.06
C SER A 52 13.76 4.52 4.18
N LYS A 53 14.59 3.48 4.30
CA LYS A 53 14.40 2.22 3.57
C LYS A 53 13.13 1.50 4.02
N GLU A 54 12.91 1.46 5.32
CA GLU A 54 11.72 0.84 5.93
C GLU A 54 10.43 1.55 5.48
N SER A 55 10.42 2.88 5.56
CA SER A 55 9.32 3.74 5.13
C SER A 55 9.02 3.57 3.63
N ARG A 56 10.04 3.47 2.78
CA ARG A 56 9.84 3.21 1.33
C ARG A 56 9.14 1.88 1.08
N ARG A 57 9.53 0.82 1.79
CA ARG A 57 8.91 -0.51 1.68
C ARG A 57 7.45 -0.47 2.14
N MET A 58 7.20 0.10 3.32
CA MET A 58 5.85 0.20 3.87
C MET A 58 4.94 1.11 3.01
N ASN A 59 5.46 2.20 2.45
CA ASN A 59 4.70 3.07 1.55
C ASN A 59 4.20 2.32 0.30
N LEU A 60 5.05 1.47 -0.29
CA LEU A 60 4.67 0.66 -1.44
C LEU A 60 3.53 -0.30 -1.09
N GLN A 61 3.61 -0.96 0.08
CA GLN A 61 2.54 -1.86 0.56
C GLN A 61 1.23 -1.11 0.76
N VAL A 62 1.25 0.06 1.42
CA VAL A 62 0.05 0.90 1.60
C VAL A 62 -0.54 1.30 0.24
N ARG A 63 0.29 1.65 -0.75
CA ARG A 63 -0.18 2.00 -2.10
C ARG A 63 -0.83 0.82 -2.82
N ILE A 64 -0.23 -0.36 -2.74
CA ILE A 64 -0.80 -1.59 -3.34
C ILE A 64 -2.15 -1.90 -2.70
N HIS A 65 -2.24 -1.84 -1.37
CA HIS A 65 -3.50 -2.08 -0.66
C HIS A 65 -4.58 -1.04 -0.99
N ARG A 66 -4.21 0.24 -1.07
CA ARG A 66 -5.14 1.31 -1.47
C ARG A 66 -5.63 1.12 -2.91
N TYR A 67 -4.73 0.73 -3.81
CA TYR A 67 -5.07 0.43 -5.21
C TYR A 67 -6.03 -0.77 -5.31
N ALA A 68 -5.75 -1.85 -4.59
CA ALA A 68 -6.62 -3.03 -4.56
C ALA A 68 -8.04 -2.68 -4.10
N ARG A 69 -8.17 -1.96 -2.97
CA ARG A 69 -9.47 -1.49 -2.46
C ARG A 69 -10.21 -0.59 -3.46
N GLY A 70 -9.51 0.35 -4.09
CA GLY A 70 -10.12 1.24 -5.08
C GLY A 70 -10.64 0.50 -6.31
N HIS A 71 -9.93 -0.55 -6.75
CA HIS A 71 -10.32 -1.37 -7.90
C HIS A 71 -11.35 -2.47 -7.58
N ASP A 72 -11.44 -2.90 -6.32
CA ASP A 72 -12.44 -3.88 -5.89
C ASP A 72 -13.83 -3.22 -5.70
N ASP A 73 -13.87 -1.94 -5.30
CA ASP A 73 -15.11 -1.14 -5.14
C ASP A 73 -15.53 -0.40 -6.43
N GLU A 74 -14.59 -0.07 -7.34
CA GLU A 74 -14.90 0.31 -8.71
C GLU A 74 -15.07 -0.94 -9.57
N GLY A 75 -16.32 -1.40 -9.69
CA GLY A 75 -16.74 -2.26 -10.79
C GLY A 75 -16.19 -1.75 -12.13
N PRO A 76 -16.13 -2.60 -13.17
CA PRO A 76 -15.36 -2.40 -14.40
C PRO A 76 -15.29 -0.93 -14.80
N VAL A 77 -14.07 -0.35 -14.80
CA VAL A 77 -13.76 1.06 -15.18
C VAL A 77 -14.82 1.57 -16.14
N GLN A 78 -15.55 2.64 -15.75
CA GLN A 78 -16.67 3.18 -16.52
C GLN A 78 -16.30 3.21 -18.01
N ALA A 79 -17.19 2.72 -18.88
CA ALA A 79 -16.89 2.48 -20.29
C ALA A 79 -16.26 3.71 -20.98
N ASP A 80 -16.59 4.91 -20.52
CA ASP A 80 -16.13 6.20 -21.04
C ASP A 80 -14.66 6.52 -20.68
N LEU A 81 -14.07 5.81 -19.72
CA LEU A 81 -12.67 5.92 -19.30
C LEU A 81 -11.79 4.76 -19.82
N ARG A 82 -12.38 3.81 -20.55
CA ARG A 82 -11.63 2.75 -21.20
C ARG A 82 -10.99 3.30 -22.46
N LEU A 83 -9.68 3.10 -22.60
CA LEU A 83 -9.04 3.29 -23.88
C LEU A 83 -9.74 2.38 -24.91
N PRO A 84 -10.02 2.88 -26.12
CA PRO A 84 -10.52 2.02 -27.19
C PRO A 84 -9.54 0.86 -27.40
N PRO A 85 -10.04 -0.34 -27.77
CA PRO A 85 -9.17 -1.46 -28.07
C PRO A 85 -8.12 -1.02 -29.09
N LEU A 86 -6.87 -1.43 -28.87
CA LEU A 86 -5.83 -1.23 -29.87
C LEU A 86 -6.29 -1.90 -31.16
N PRO A 87 -6.09 -1.27 -32.33
CA PRO A 87 -6.41 -1.90 -33.60
C PRO A 87 -5.71 -3.25 -33.67
N ASP A 88 -6.43 -4.28 -34.10
CA ASP A 88 -5.85 -5.61 -34.28
C ASP A 88 -4.68 -5.49 -35.26
N PRO A 89 -3.50 -6.07 -34.95
CA PRO A 89 -2.35 -6.02 -35.85
C PRO A 89 -2.64 -6.69 -37.21
N GLU A 90 -3.67 -7.53 -37.28
CA GLU A 90 -4.17 -8.21 -38.48
C GLU A 90 -5.00 -7.28 -39.41
N ASP A 91 -5.48 -6.12 -38.90
CA ASP A 91 -6.28 -5.15 -39.66
C ASP A 91 -5.45 -3.95 -40.15
N THR A 92 -4.14 -3.97 -39.94
CA THR A 92 -3.22 -3.05 -40.61
C THR A 92 -3.08 -3.54 -42.05
N PRO A 93 -3.67 -2.88 -43.07
CA PRO A 93 -3.28 -3.20 -44.44
C PRO A 93 -1.77 -2.98 -44.52
N ASP A 94 -1.05 -3.98 -45.03
CA ASP A 94 0.39 -3.91 -45.29
C ASP A 94 0.67 -2.68 -46.16
N GLY A 95 0.90 -1.56 -45.47
CA GLY A 95 1.17 -0.27 -46.07
C GLY A 95 2.53 -0.40 -46.70
N GLU A 96 2.50 -0.49 -48.03
CA GLU A 96 3.63 -0.49 -48.95
C GLU A 96 4.82 0.30 -48.37
N ARG A 97 5.90 -0.44 -48.11
CA ARG A 97 7.21 0.16 -47.89
C ARG A 97 7.61 0.94 -49.14
N PRO A 98 7.98 2.23 -49.03
CA PRO A 98 8.95 2.79 -49.96
C PRO A 98 10.34 2.20 -49.72
#